data_AF-A0A9D1LSL8-F1
#
_entry.id   AF-A0A9D1LSL8-F1
#
_cell.length_a   1.000
_cell.length_b   1.000
_cell.length_c   1.000
_cell.angle_alpha   90.00
_cell.angle_beta   90.00
_cell.angle_gamma   90.00
#
_symmetry.space_group_name_H-M   'P 1'
#
loop_
_entity.id
_entity.type
_entity.pdbx_description
1 polymer ?
#
loop_
_entity_poly.entity_id
_entity_poly.type
_entity_poly.pdbx_seq_one_letter_code
_entity_poly.pdbx_strand_id
1 'polypeptide(L)'
;MTLLIVRHGQTVWNTQHRMQGQQDSPLTELGRELARRLAVRLEGVHIDGIVTSPLPRAQDTARILAGACDAPVSVDERLKELNLGRWEGEDMRTIETRYPIDFEWFWENPNRYMELRGGETFDALLARTLDFLRDMHSRNGVYLAVTHALALRALRQNALGIETNRSRMSMPSCCLCQLDAVEQGWDIKLFGDRYHHDESVMSWWHGSSERIDVLRAGSSITRVRALSEAFAHSPTCVCIATDSSITHNGTKPGYLYRVAEPVGPEDAVPHPRSSMPVSYEFVTRRALRLELVCALDASAPVEQPVQNPGLTLNI
;
A
#
# COMPACT_ATOMS: atom_id res chain seq x y z
N MET A 1 10.04 -12.92 -10.86
CA MET A 1 10.37 -11.60 -10.28
C MET A 1 9.09 -10.86 -10.01
N THR A 2 8.99 -10.22 -8.86
CA THR A 2 7.86 -9.37 -8.49
C THR A 2 8.35 -7.95 -8.26
N LEU A 3 7.68 -6.97 -8.87
CA LEU A 3 7.93 -5.56 -8.72
C LEU A 3 6.73 -4.90 -8.04
N LEU A 4 6.92 -4.54 -6.77
CA LEU A 4 6.01 -3.70 -6.01
C LEU A 4 6.30 -2.24 -6.36
N ILE A 5 5.29 -1.44 -6.67
CA ILE A 5 5.46 -0.02 -7.02
C ILE A 5 4.57 0.83 -6.14
N VAL A 6 5.15 1.88 -5.57
CA VAL A 6 4.52 2.76 -4.59
C VAL A 6 4.61 4.20 -5.07
N ARG A 7 3.49 4.92 -5.04
CA ARG A 7 3.52 6.39 -5.15
C ARG A 7 4.01 6.98 -3.84
N HIS A 8 4.90 7.97 -3.88
CA HIS A 8 5.31 8.72 -2.69
C HIS A 8 4.13 9.17 -1.80
N GLY A 9 4.42 9.36 -0.51
CA GLY A 9 3.46 9.85 0.47
C GLY A 9 2.91 11.25 0.16
N GLN A 10 1.80 11.62 0.78
CA GLN A 10 1.20 12.95 0.59
C GLN A 10 2.21 14.04 0.98
N THR A 11 2.29 15.07 0.15
CA THR A 11 3.15 16.25 0.37
C THR A 11 2.33 17.51 0.63
N VAL A 12 2.98 18.57 1.12
CA VAL A 12 2.36 19.89 1.31
C VAL A 12 1.79 20.43 -0.02
N TRP A 13 2.47 20.24 -1.15
CA TRP A 13 1.92 20.68 -2.44
C TRP A 13 0.75 19.83 -2.92
N ASN A 14 0.62 18.57 -2.49
CA ASN A 14 -0.59 17.80 -2.76
C ASN A 14 -1.81 18.40 -2.06
N THR A 15 -1.67 18.85 -0.81
CA THR A 15 -2.79 19.47 -0.07
C THR A 15 -3.15 20.85 -0.60
N GLN A 16 -2.20 21.52 -1.25
CA GLN A 16 -2.38 22.82 -1.91
C GLN A 16 -2.78 22.71 -3.39
N HIS A 17 -2.97 21.50 -3.92
CA HIS A 17 -3.27 21.26 -5.34
C HIS A 17 -2.26 21.89 -6.32
N ARG A 18 -0.99 21.99 -5.92
CA ARG A 18 0.11 22.48 -6.76
C ARG A 18 0.72 21.33 -7.56
N MET A 19 0.97 21.60 -8.84
CA MET A 19 1.67 20.69 -9.75
C MET A 19 3.15 20.62 -9.33
N GLN A 20 3.65 19.42 -9.01
CA GLN A 20 5.01 19.27 -8.47
C GLN A 20 6.08 19.09 -9.54
N GLY A 21 5.83 18.19 -10.50
CA GLY A 21 6.83 17.77 -11.47
C GLY A 21 8.12 17.34 -10.77
N GLN A 22 9.26 17.88 -11.17
CA GLN A 22 10.56 17.59 -10.58
C GLN A 22 10.98 18.56 -9.45
N GLN A 23 10.22 19.63 -9.20
CA GLN A 23 10.29 20.37 -7.93
C GLN A 23 9.69 19.56 -6.78
N ASP A 24 9.91 20.01 -5.56
CA ASP A 24 9.60 19.21 -4.37
C ASP A 24 8.96 20.01 -3.23
N SER A 25 8.24 19.28 -2.39
CA SER A 25 7.72 19.79 -1.12
C SER A 25 7.70 18.64 -0.10
N PRO A 26 7.87 18.94 1.20
CA PRO A 26 8.00 17.89 2.21
C PRO A 26 6.73 17.05 2.33
N LEU A 27 6.91 15.79 2.76
CA LEU A 27 5.79 14.94 3.17
C LEU A 27 5.01 15.59 4.32
N THR A 28 3.67 15.51 4.27
CA THR A 28 2.81 15.82 5.41
C THR A 28 2.89 14.71 6.45
N GLU A 29 2.37 14.95 7.66
CA GLU A 29 2.29 13.87 8.66
C GLU A 29 1.40 12.72 8.17
N LEU A 30 0.29 13.01 7.49
CA LEU A 30 -0.53 11.99 6.85
C LEU A 30 0.26 11.19 5.80
N GLY A 31 1.10 11.85 5.00
CA GLY A 31 1.95 11.17 4.03
C GLY A 31 2.96 10.22 4.67
N ARG A 32 3.58 10.63 5.78
CA ARG A 32 4.48 9.78 6.57
C ARG A 32 3.73 8.62 7.19
N GLU A 33 2.56 8.88 7.74
CA GLU A 33 1.72 7.86 8.37
C GLU A 33 1.24 6.79 7.38
N LEU A 34 0.77 7.19 6.20
CA LEU A 34 0.42 6.23 5.14
C LEU A 34 1.61 5.36 4.72
N ALA A 35 2.82 5.93 4.65
CA ALA A 35 4.03 5.16 4.36
C ALA A 35 4.36 4.16 5.49
N ARG A 36 4.19 4.53 6.76
CA ARG A 36 4.35 3.61 7.90
C ARG A 36 3.34 2.47 7.87
N ARG A 37 2.07 2.76 7.56
CA ARG A 37 1.03 1.72 7.41
C ARG A 37 1.32 0.77 6.27
N LEU A 38 1.82 1.29 5.15
CA LEU A 38 2.29 0.45 4.06
C LEU A 38 3.46 -0.42 4.49
N ALA A 39 4.39 0.12 5.29
CA ALA A 39 5.51 -0.64 5.85
C ALA A 39 5.02 -1.83 6.70
N VAL A 40 4.03 -1.59 7.58
CA VAL A 40 3.38 -2.66 8.38
C VAL A 40 2.71 -3.70 7.47
N ARG A 41 2.04 -3.27 6.40
CA ARG A 41 1.44 -4.19 5.43
C ARG A 41 2.46 -5.05 4.68
N LEU A 42 3.67 -4.54 4.48
CA LEU A 42 4.77 -5.26 3.86
C LEU A 42 5.59 -6.09 4.87
N GLU A 43 5.22 -6.09 6.15
CA GLU A 43 5.89 -6.88 7.17
C GLU A 43 5.81 -8.39 6.86
N GLY A 44 6.96 -9.07 6.90
CA GLY A 44 7.08 -10.48 6.53
C GLY A 44 7.26 -10.74 5.03
N VAL A 45 7.13 -9.71 4.17
CA VAL A 45 7.54 -9.82 2.77
C VAL A 45 9.06 -9.63 2.67
N HIS A 46 9.77 -10.63 2.14
CA HIS A 46 11.19 -10.48 1.85
C HIS A 46 11.37 -9.59 0.61
N ILE A 47 11.97 -8.41 0.79
CA ILE A 47 12.24 -7.45 -0.29
C ILE A 47 13.75 -7.45 -0.54
N ASP A 48 14.18 -7.89 -1.72
CA ASP A 48 15.59 -7.98 -2.12
C ASP A 48 16.23 -6.60 -2.30
N GLY A 49 15.44 -5.58 -2.62
CA GLY A 49 15.93 -4.22 -2.75
C GLY A 49 14.84 -3.19 -2.99
N ILE A 50 15.13 -1.96 -2.59
CA ILE A 50 14.28 -0.79 -2.82
C ILE A 50 14.98 0.10 -3.86
N VAL A 51 14.23 0.51 -4.88
CA VAL A 51 14.66 1.48 -5.89
C VAL A 51 13.78 2.71 -5.77
N THR A 52 14.34 3.90 -5.68
CA THR A 52 13.55 5.13 -5.50
C THR A 52 13.92 6.19 -6.51
N SER A 53 12.94 7.02 -6.85
CA SER A 53 13.20 8.28 -7.51
C SER A 53 14.17 9.15 -6.70
N PRO A 54 15.04 9.93 -7.36
CA PRO A 54 15.93 10.86 -6.67
C PRO A 54 15.20 12.01 -5.97
N LEU A 55 13.90 12.26 -6.24
CA LEU A 55 13.18 13.38 -5.65
C LEU A 55 12.94 13.16 -4.15
N PRO A 56 13.19 14.16 -3.28
CA PRO A 56 13.23 13.94 -1.82
C PRO A 56 11.93 13.35 -1.23
N ARG A 57 10.74 13.75 -1.68
CA ARG A 57 9.48 13.10 -1.24
C ARG A 57 9.42 11.58 -1.48
N ALA A 58 10.02 11.09 -2.56
CA ALA A 58 10.09 9.66 -2.86
C ALA A 58 11.19 8.99 -2.03
N GLN A 59 12.34 9.64 -1.85
CA GLN A 59 13.40 9.14 -0.96
C GLN A 59 12.93 9.04 0.50
N ASP A 60 12.21 10.03 1.00
CA ASP A 60 11.66 10.04 2.35
C ASP A 60 10.64 8.92 2.55
N THR A 61 9.79 8.67 1.55
CA THR A 61 8.85 7.55 1.56
C THR A 61 9.62 6.21 1.54
N ALA A 62 10.61 6.06 0.67
CA ALA A 62 11.44 4.86 0.58
C ALA A 62 12.22 4.60 1.88
N ARG A 63 12.69 5.65 2.57
CA ARG A 63 13.42 5.52 3.83
C ARG A 63 12.52 5.01 4.97
N ILE A 64 11.25 5.43 4.99
CA ILE A 64 10.25 4.90 5.93
C ILE A 64 9.99 3.41 5.66
N LEU A 65 9.85 3.02 4.38
CA LEU A 65 9.60 1.63 3.98
C LEU A 65 10.83 0.73 4.24
N ALA A 66 12.04 1.23 3.96
CA ALA A 66 13.29 0.51 4.17
C ALA A 66 13.50 0.09 5.62
N GLY A 67 13.09 0.94 6.58
CA GLY A 67 13.20 0.64 8.01
C GLY A 67 12.39 -0.59 8.46
N ALA A 68 11.35 -0.97 7.71
CA ALA A 68 10.55 -2.16 8.01
C ALA A 68 11.00 -3.41 7.24
N CYS A 69 11.59 -3.24 6.06
CA CYS A 69 11.93 -4.35 5.17
C CYS A 69 13.40 -4.80 5.27
N ASP A 70 14.25 -4.06 5.97
CA ASP A 70 15.71 -4.29 6.08
C ASP A 70 16.40 -4.50 4.71
N ALA A 71 15.96 -3.72 3.72
CA ALA A 71 16.37 -3.86 2.32
C ALA A 71 17.28 -2.70 1.87
N PRO A 72 18.29 -2.97 1.03
CA PRO A 72 19.16 -1.91 0.51
C PRO A 72 18.36 -0.95 -0.39
N VAL A 73 18.62 0.36 -0.23
CA VAL A 73 17.98 1.41 -1.03
C VAL A 73 18.95 1.91 -2.11
N SER A 74 18.47 1.96 -3.35
CA SER A 74 19.19 2.53 -4.50
C SER A 74 18.34 3.60 -5.18
N VAL A 75 18.99 4.54 -5.86
CA VAL A 75 18.32 5.64 -6.56
C VAL A 75 18.36 5.39 -8.07
N ASP A 76 17.25 5.65 -8.75
CA ASP A 76 17.15 5.56 -10.22
C ASP A 76 16.47 6.81 -10.80
N GLU A 77 17.21 7.54 -11.63
CA GLU A 77 16.75 8.77 -12.31
C GLU A 77 15.52 8.53 -13.18
N ARG A 78 15.35 7.31 -13.71
CA ARG A 78 14.22 6.93 -14.58
C ARG A 78 12.90 6.86 -13.83
N LEU A 79 12.92 6.92 -12.49
CA LEU A 79 11.72 6.96 -11.64
C LEU A 79 11.26 8.37 -11.29
N LYS A 80 11.91 9.45 -11.76
CA LYS A 80 11.44 10.84 -11.55
C LYS A 80 10.03 11.07 -12.05
N GLU A 81 9.33 12.04 -11.46
CA GLU A 81 8.07 12.51 -12.03
C GLU A 81 8.32 13.17 -13.39
N LEU A 82 7.26 13.28 -14.20
CA LEU A 82 7.28 14.10 -15.40
C LEU A 82 7.74 15.52 -15.07
N ASN A 83 8.72 16.05 -15.81
CA ASN A 83 9.07 17.48 -15.70
C ASN A 83 7.91 18.32 -16.28
N LEU A 84 7.28 19.14 -15.46
CA LEU A 84 6.10 19.94 -15.85
C LEU A 84 6.50 21.36 -16.30
N GLY A 85 7.79 21.66 -16.34
CA GLY A 85 8.33 22.96 -16.74
C GLY A 85 7.75 24.08 -15.89
N ARG A 86 7.22 25.12 -16.55
CA ARG A 86 6.65 26.31 -15.90
C ARG A 86 5.43 26.05 -14.98
N TRP A 87 4.82 24.85 -15.02
CA TRP A 87 3.68 24.53 -14.16
C TRP A 87 4.11 24.03 -12.79
N GLU A 88 5.39 23.73 -12.59
CA GLU A 88 5.90 23.29 -11.30
C GLU A 88 5.76 24.41 -10.26
N GLY A 89 5.11 24.09 -9.14
CA GLY A 89 4.77 25.01 -8.07
C GLY A 89 3.47 25.79 -8.28
N GLU A 90 2.89 25.78 -9.48
CA GLU A 90 1.64 26.51 -9.77
C GLU A 90 0.41 25.70 -9.32
N ASP A 91 -0.62 26.44 -8.89
CA ASP A 91 -1.92 25.86 -8.51
C ASP A 91 -2.66 25.33 -9.75
N MET A 92 -3.19 24.12 -9.66
CA MET A 92 -3.82 23.44 -10.79
C MET A 92 -5.03 24.20 -11.35
N ARG A 93 -5.84 24.85 -10.51
CA ARG A 93 -7.01 25.64 -10.97
C ARG A 93 -6.57 26.91 -11.69
N THR A 94 -5.48 27.51 -11.21
CA THR A 94 -4.87 28.68 -11.86
C THR A 94 -4.33 28.31 -13.24
N ILE A 95 -3.69 27.15 -13.38
CA ILE A 95 -3.24 26.62 -14.67
C ILE A 95 -4.43 26.39 -15.61
N GLU A 96 -5.46 25.67 -15.15
CA GLU A 96 -6.65 25.36 -15.93
C GLU A 96 -7.35 26.63 -16.44
N THR A 97 -7.43 27.66 -15.60
CA THR A 97 -8.04 28.95 -15.96
C THR A 97 -7.17 29.74 -16.94
N ARG A 98 -5.86 29.78 -16.73
CA ARG A 98 -4.94 30.61 -17.53
C ARG A 98 -4.55 29.95 -18.86
N TYR A 99 -4.54 28.63 -18.92
CA TYR A 99 -4.09 27.84 -20.06
C TYR A 99 -5.06 26.68 -20.38
N PRO A 100 -6.36 26.95 -20.65
CA PRO A 100 -7.38 25.90 -20.76
C PRO A 100 -7.10 24.89 -21.89
N ILE A 101 -6.61 25.35 -23.03
CA ILE A 101 -6.25 24.48 -24.18
C ILE A 101 -5.04 23.62 -23.84
N ASP A 102 -3.98 24.22 -23.26
CA ASP A 102 -2.78 23.48 -22.86
C ASP A 102 -3.12 22.44 -21.77
N PHE A 103 -3.99 22.79 -20.82
CA PHE A 103 -4.45 21.91 -19.75
C PHE A 103 -5.29 20.75 -20.28
N GLU A 104 -6.17 21.00 -21.25
CA GLU A 104 -6.89 19.95 -21.97
C GLU A 104 -5.91 19.03 -22.71
N TRP A 105 -4.97 19.58 -23.48
CA TRP A 105 -3.96 18.80 -24.20
C TRP A 105 -3.08 17.98 -23.28
N PHE A 106 -2.70 18.51 -22.12
CA PHE A 106 -1.91 17.75 -21.14
C PHE A 106 -2.58 16.42 -20.74
N TRP A 107 -3.92 16.39 -20.64
CA TRP A 107 -4.66 15.18 -20.29
C TRP A 107 -5.07 14.34 -21.50
N GLU A 108 -5.48 14.99 -22.60
CA GLU A 108 -6.10 14.31 -23.74
C GLU A 108 -5.10 14.01 -24.86
N ASN A 109 -4.05 14.82 -25.02
CA ASN A 109 -3.04 14.72 -26.09
C ASN A 109 -1.64 15.16 -25.59
N PRO A 110 -1.04 14.48 -24.61
CA PRO A 110 0.14 14.98 -23.88
C PRO A 110 1.37 15.25 -24.77
N ASN A 111 1.51 14.58 -25.92
CA ASN A 111 2.58 14.87 -26.88
C ASN A 111 2.42 16.23 -27.58
N ARG A 112 1.21 16.79 -27.65
CA ARG A 112 0.94 18.15 -28.17
C ARG A 112 1.23 19.26 -27.16
N TYR A 113 1.16 18.98 -25.86
CA TYR A 113 1.42 19.95 -24.79
C TYR A 113 2.87 20.48 -24.79
N MET A 114 3.78 19.68 -25.34
CA MET A 114 5.22 19.78 -25.15
C MET A 114 5.96 20.83 -25.96
N GLU A 115 5.48 21.16 -27.16
CA GLU A 115 6.21 22.05 -28.08
C GLU A 115 6.38 23.48 -27.54
N LEU A 116 5.65 23.86 -26.48
CA LEU A 116 5.52 25.27 -26.13
C LEU A 116 6.32 25.73 -24.90
N ARG A 117 6.72 24.87 -23.93
CA ARG A 117 6.99 25.35 -22.54
C ARG A 117 8.10 24.67 -21.69
N GLY A 118 9.01 23.88 -22.27
CA GLY A 118 10.24 23.43 -21.60
C GLY A 118 10.09 22.30 -20.56
N GLY A 119 9.01 21.50 -20.63
CA GLY A 119 8.83 20.28 -19.83
C GLY A 119 9.40 19.03 -20.50
N GLU A 120 9.16 17.86 -19.90
CA GLU A 120 9.49 16.54 -20.45
C GLU A 120 8.32 15.96 -21.26
N THR A 121 8.59 15.34 -22.42
CA THR A 121 7.53 14.72 -23.23
C THR A 121 7.00 13.47 -22.56
N PHE A 122 5.72 13.16 -22.76
CA PHE A 122 5.18 11.89 -22.28
C PHE A 122 5.87 10.69 -22.96
N ASP A 123 6.26 10.83 -24.24
CA ASP A 123 7.10 9.84 -24.92
C ASP A 123 8.47 9.64 -24.25
N ALA A 124 9.14 10.70 -23.78
CA ALA A 124 10.39 10.60 -23.04
C ALA A 124 10.19 9.93 -21.67
N LEU A 125 9.09 10.27 -20.98
CA LEU A 125 8.68 9.59 -19.75
C LEU A 125 8.43 8.08 -19.99
N LEU A 126 7.71 7.73 -21.06
CA LEU A 126 7.46 6.34 -21.46
C LEU A 126 8.77 5.63 -21.78
N ALA A 127 9.67 6.25 -22.55
CA ALA A 127 10.95 5.66 -22.92
C ALA A 127 11.79 5.32 -21.68
N ARG A 128 12.00 6.28 -20.76
CA ARG A 128 12.84 6.03 -19.58
C ARG A 128 12.20 5.03 -18.60
N THR A 129 10.88 5.05 -18.45
CA THR A 129 10.19 4.08 -17.58
C THR A 129 10.12 2.69 -18.19
N LEU A 130 10.12 2.57 -19.53
CA LEU A 130 10.25 1.29 -20.23
C LEU A 130 11.64 0.68 -20.01
N ASP A 131 12.70 1.48 -20.11
CA ASP A 131 14.06 1.02 -19.85
C ASP A 131 14.24 0.58 -18.39
N PHE A 132 13.62 1.29 -17.43
CA PHE A 132 13.55 0.84 -16.04
C PHE A 132 12.87 -0.53 -15.92
N LEU A 133 11.71 -0.72 -16.55
CA LEU A 133 10.99 -2.00 -16.50
C LEU A 133 11.79 -3.14 -17.15
N ARG A 134 12.51 -2.88 -18.25
CA ARG A 134 13.38 -3.88 -18.89
C ARG A 134 14.49 -4.35 -17.94
N ASP A 135 15.16 -3.41 -17.27
CA ASP A 135 16.18 -3.75 -16.28
C ASP A 135 15.59 -4.56 -15.12
N MET A 136 14.44 -4.16 -14.60
CA MET A 136 13.78 -4.89 -13.50
C MET A 136 13.31 -6.28 -13.94
N HIS A 137 12.81 -6.42 -15.17
CA HIS A 137 12.37 -7.71 -15.71
C HIS A 137 13.51 -8.74 -15.79
N SER A 138 14.75 -8.28 -15.97
CA SER A 138 15.93 -9.14 -16.01
C SER A 138 16.41 -9.64 -14.63
N ARG A 139 15.83 -9.15 -13.53
CA ARG A 139 16.20 -9.51 -12.16
C ARG A 139 15.39 -10.70 -11.65
N ASN A 140 15.83 -11.26 -10.52
CA ASN A 140 15.11 -12.26 -9.74
C ASN A 140 14.76 -11.69 -8.36
N GLY A 141 13.74 -12.25 -7.70
CA GLY A 141 13.31 -11.81 -6.36
C GLY A 141 12.12 -10.84 -6.37
N VAL A 142 11.97 -10.10 -5.27
CA VAL A 142 10.93 -9.11 -4.99
C VAL A 142 11.58 -7.74 -4.75
N TYR A 143 11.22 -6.75 -5.57
CA TYR A 143 11.73 -5.39 -5.44
C TYR A 143 10.62 -4.40 -5.20
N LEU A 144 10.93 -3.32 -4.49
CA LEU A 144 10.02 -2.21 -4.22
C LEU A 144 10.51 -0.94 -4.93
N ALA A 145 9.71 -0.37 -5.81
CA ALA A 145 9.99 0.88 -6.49
C ALA A 145 9.15 2.03 -5.92
N VAL A 146 9.76 3.14 -5.52
CA VAL A 146 9.05 4.35 -5.05
C VAL A 146 9.14 5.47 -6.09
N THR A 147 7.99 5.93 -6.58
CA THR A 147 7.88 6.88 -7.70
C THR A 147 6.68 7.84 -7.53
N HIS A 148 6.18 8.39 -8.63
CA HIS A 148 5.22 9.49 -8.68
C HIS A 148 4.00 9.14 -9.53
N ALA A 149 3.01 10.03 -9.59
CA ALA A 149 1.70 9.69 -10.15
C ALA A 149 1.76 9.50 -11.67
N LEU A 150 2.40 10.41 -12.42
CA LEU A 150 2.46 10.29 -13.90
C LEU A 150 3.48 9.23 -14.30
N ALA A 151 4.62 9.16 -13.60
CA ALA A 151 5.58 8.06 -13.77
C ALA A 151 4.96 6.68 -13.53
N LEU A 152 4.11 6.51 -12.51
CA LEU A 152 3.39 5.26 -12.25
C LEU A 152 2.37 4.92 -13.35
N ARG A 153 1.71 5.93 -13.93
CA ARG A 153 0.84 5.74 -15.09
C ARG A 153 1.63 5.31 -16.32
N ALA A 154 2.81 5.89 -16.55
CA ALA A 154 3.70 5.49 -17.64
C ALA A 154 4.24 4.05 -17.45
N LEU A 155 4.63 3.68 -16.23
CA LEU A 155 5.01 2.30 -15.88
C LEU A 155 3.88 1.32 -16.18
N ARG A 156 2.63 1.65 -15.80
CA ARG A 156 1.46 0.83 -16.14
C ARG A 156 1.25 0.71 -17.65
N GLN A 157 1.36 1.82 -18.37
CA GLN A 157 1.16 1.82 -19.82
C GLN A 157 2.19 0.91 -20.52
N ASN A 158 3.46 1.03 -20.14
CA ASN A 158 4.53 0.16 -20.64
C ASN A 158 4.31 -1.31 -20.25
N ALA A 159 3.87 -1.59 -19.03
CA ALA A 159 3.58 -2.96 -18.57
C ALA A 159 2.44 -3.61 -19.36
N LEU A 160 1.40 -2.84 -19.72
CA LEU A 160 0.27 -3.33 -20.53
C LEU A 160 0.58 -3.44 -22.02
N GLY A 161 1.69 -2.88 -22.49
CA GLY A 161 2.01 -2.83 -23.93
C GLY A 161 1.00 -2.05 -24.77
N ILE A 162 0.29 -1.09 -24.18
CA ILE A 162 -0.73 -0.29 -24.89
C ILE A 162 -0.17 1.06 -25.33
N GLU A 163 -0.47 1.45 -26.57
CA GLU A 163 0.03 2.69 -27.16
C GLU A 163 -0.53 3.94 -26.48
N THR A 164 -1.76 3.89 -25.97
CA THR A 164 -2.36 5.01 -25.24
C THR A 164 -3.20 4.55 -24.07
N ASN A 165 -2.82 4.98 -22.87
CA ASN A 165 -3.61 4.80 -21.65
C ASN A 165 -4.06 6.18 -21.14
N ARG A 166 -5.12 6.73 -21.75
CA ARG A 166 -5.62 8.09 -21.45
C ARG A 166 -6.49 8.17 -20.19
N SER A 167 -6.43 7.15 -19.34
CA SER A 167 -7.23 7.07 -18.14
C SER A 167 -6.80 8.17 -17.15
N ARG A 168 -7.74 9.06 -16.76
CA ARG A 168 -7.56 10.01 -15.65
C ARG A 168 -7.58 9.32 -14.28
N MET A 169 -7.12 8.07 -14.20
CA MET A 169 -7.12 7.24 -12.99
C MET A 169 -6.40 7.97 -11.85
N SER A 170 -7.13 8.27 -10.80
CA SER A 170 -6.53 8.81 -9.59
C SER A 170 -5.52 7.80 -9.05
N MET A 171 -4.29 8.26 -8.78
CA MET A 171 -3.25 7.48 -8.12
C MET A 171 -3.06 8.06 -6.72
N PRO A 172 -3.71 7.54 -5.66
CA PRO A 172 -3.56 8.08 -4.31
C PRO A 172 -2.11 8.01 -3.83
N SER A 173 -1.71 8.91 -2.92
CA SER A 173 -0.41 8.81 -2.23
C SER A 173 -0.29 7.47 -1.50
N CYS A 174 0.90 6.88 -1.47
CA CYS A 174 1.16 5.55 -0.91
C CYS A 174 0.37 4.38 -1.50
N CYS A 175 -0.39 4.57 -2.61
CA CYS A 175 -1.02 3.41 -3.24
C CYS A 175 0.03 2.39 -3.71
N LEU A 176 -0.33 1.11 -3.59
CA LEU A 176 0.51 -0.02 -3.93
C LEU A 176 0.05 -0.66 -5.24
N CYS A 177 1.00 -0.96 -6.10
CA CYS A 177 0.83 -1.76 -7.30
C CYS A 177 1.77 -2.97 -7.23
N GLN A 178 1.39 -4.06 -7.88
CA GLN A 178 2.21 -5.25 -8.03
C GLN A 178 2.21 -5.69 -9.49
N LEU A 179 3.41 -5.84 -10.04
CA LEU A 179 3.67 -6.42 -11.34
C LEU A 179 4.50 -7.69 -11.17
N ASP A 180 4.08 -8.79 -11.78
CA ASP A 180 4.85 -10.03 -11.83
C ASP A 180 5.43 -10.19 -13.25
N ALA A 181 6.73 -10.47 -13.34
CA ALA A 181 7.38 -10.75 -14.62
C ALA A 181 6.89 -12.10 -15.17
N VAL A 182 6.49 -12.11 -16.44
CA VAL A 182 6.14 -13.32 -17.21
C VAL A 182 7.15 -13.52 -18.34
N GLU A 183 7.04 -14.57 -19.17
CA GLU A 183 8.04 -14.83 -20.23
C GLU A 183 8.29 -13.62 -21.15
N GLN A 184 7.23 -12.84 -21.43
CA GLN A 184 7.33 -11.58 -22.16
C GLN A 184 6.49 -10.51 -21.46
N GLY A 185 7.15 -9.54 -20.82
CA GLY A 185 6.48 -8.39 -20.21
C GLY A 185 6.04 -8.61 -18.77
N TRP A 186 4.85 -8.11 -18.41
CA TRP A 186 4.40 -8.03 -17.03
C TRP A 186 2.92 -8.39 -16.89
N ASP A 187 2.59 -9.16 -15.86
CA ASP A 187 1.22 -9.36 -15.42
C ASP A 187 0.90 -8.41 -14.24
N ILE A 188 -0.22 -7.69 -14.32
CA ILE A 188 -0.62 -6.72 -13.30
C ILE A 188 -1.53 -7.41 -12.28
N LYS A 189 -0.98 -7.77 -11.12
CA LYS A 189 -1.75 -8.42 -10.04
C LYS A 189 -2.56 -7.44 -9.21
N LEU A 190 -2.00 -6.25 -9.00
CA LEU A 190 -2.57 -5.21 -8.14
C LEU A 190 -2.25 -3.84 -8.72
N PHE A 191 -3.21 -2.93 -8.73
CA PHE A 191 -2.95 -1.57 -9.20
C PHE A 191 -3.74 -0.51 -8.42
N GLY A 192 -3.03 0.45 -7.83
CA GLY A 192 -3.62 1.58 -7.11
C GLY A 192 -4.28 1.18 -5.78
N ASP A 193 -3.86 0.07 -5.19
CA ASP A 193 -4.45 -0.44 -3.96
C ASP A 193 -4.11 0.44 -2.75
N ARG A 194 -5.12 0.64 -1.90
CA ARG A 194 -5.09 1.55 -0.76
C ARG A 194 -5.56 0.89 0.53
N TYR A 195 -5.45 -0.43 0.61
CA TYR A 195 -5.99 -1.20 1.74
C TYR A 195 -5.48 -0.68 3.10
N HIS A 196 -4.19 -0.36 3.16
CA HIS A 196 -3.49 0.19 4.32
C HIS A 196 -3.84 1.67 4.65
N HIS A 197 -4.70 2.33 3.87
CA HIS A 197 -5.16 3.68 4.20
C HIS A 197 -6.22 3.66 5.31
N ASP A 198 -6.96 2.57 5.42
CA ASP A 198 -7.99 2.39 6.44
C ASP A 198 -7.35 2.03 7.79
N GLU A 199 -7.57 2.86 8.81
CA GLU A 199 -7.07 2.62 10.17
C GLU A 199 -7.66 1.37 10.82
N SER A 200 -8.91 1.03 10.47
CA SER A 200 -9.58 -0.15 11.00
C SER A 200 -8.90 -1.44 10.54
N VAL A 201 -8.29 -1.41 9.35
CA VAL A 201 -7.54 -2.52 8.76
C VAL A 201 -6.18 -2.72 9.43
N MET A 202 -5.58 -1.63 9.93
CA MET A 202 -4.33 -1.67 10.68
C MET A 202 -4.57 -1.85 12.18
N SER A 203 -5.80 -2.07 12.63
CA SER A 203 -6.07 -2.29 14.06
C SER A 203 -5.71 -3.70 14.49
N TRP A 204 -5.29 -3.86 15.75
CA TRP A 204 -5.26 -5.16 16.39
C TRP A 204 -6.64 -5.46 16.96
N TRP A 205 -7.12 -6.66 16.70
CA TRP A 205 -8.44 -7.13 17.08
C TRP A 205 -8.32 -8.26 18.10
N HIS A 206 -9.25 -8.26 19.06
CA HIS A 206 -9.42 -9.35 20.00
C HIS A 206 -10.90 -9.74 20.09
N GLY A 207 -11.16 -11.04 20.09
CA GLY A 207 -12.48 -11.62 20.26
C GLY A 207 -12.56 -12.36 21.58
N SER A 208 -13.61 -12.08 22.36
CA SER A 208 -13.84 -12.75 23.65
C SER A 208 -15.31 -13.10 23.81
N SER A 209 -15.61 -14.25 24.42
CA SER A 209 -16.98 -14.58 24.87
C SER A 209 -17.38 -13.84 26.15
N GLU A 210 -16.43 -13.17 26.79
CA GLU A 210 -16.62 -12.43 28.03
C GLU A 210 -16.33 -10.96 27.83
N ARG A 211 -17.02 -10.12 28.60
CA ARG A 211 -16.81 -8.68 28.55
C ARG A 211 -15.56 -8.32 29.33
N ILE A 212 -14.57 -7.76 28.65
CA ILE A 212 -13.28 -7.39 29.22
C ILE A 212 -12.85 -5.99 28.79
N ASP A 213 -12.14 -5.28 29.67
CA ASP A 213 -11.60 -3.94 29.40
C ASP A 213 -10.06 -3.96 29.22
N VAL A 214 -9.40 -4.99 29.77
CA VAL A 214 -7.95 -5.18 29.68
C VAL A 214 -7.67 -6.62 29.27
N LEU A 215 -6.94 -6.77 28.17
CA LEU A 215 -6.42 -8.04 27.70
C LEU A 215 -5.16 -8.39 28.49
N ARG A 216 -5.11 -9.56 29.12
CA ARG A 216 -3.89 -10.04 29.81
C ARG A 216 -2.77 -10.40 28.82
N ALA A 217 -1.53 -10.41 29.32
CA ALA A 217 -0.42 -11.01 28.60
C ALA A 217 -0.69 -12.51 28.35
N GLY A 218 -0.24 -13.03 27.21
CA GLY A 218 -0.47 -14.41 26.78
C GLY A 218 -1.80 -14.62 26.02
N SER A 219 -2.54 -13.56 25.72
CA SER A 219 -3.78 -13.64 24.95
C SER A 219 -3.54 -13.47 23.46
N SER A 220 -4.42 -14.06 22.63
CA SER A 220 -4.35 -13.91 21.18
C SER A 220 -4.91 -12.56 20.70
N ILE A 221 -4.23 -11.94 19.75
CA ILE A 221 -4.69 -10.80 18.94
C ILE A 221 -4.40 -11.07 17.46
N THR A 222 -5.13 -10.40 16.58
CA THR A 222 -4.94 -10.53 15.12
C THR A 222 -5.16 -9.20 14.41
N ARG A 223 -4.51 -9.00 13.26
CA ARG A 223 -4.83 -7.89 12.34
C ARG A 223 -6.04 -8.20 11.46
N VAL A 224 -6.53 -9.45 11.45
CA VAL A 224 -7.67 -9.89 10.66
C VAL A 224 -8.94 -9.80 11.50
N ARG A 225 -9.75 -8.76 11.28
CA ARG A 225 -11.00 -8.55 12.02
C ARG A 225 -11.93 -9.76 12.00
N ALA A 226 -12.20 -10.34 10.83
CA ALA A 226 -13.09 -11.49 10.68
C ALA A 226 -12.61 -12.72 11.47
N LEU A 227 -11.28 -12.90 11.62
CA LEU A 227 -10.70 -13.96 12.43
C LEU A 227 -10.95 -13.70 13.92
N SER A 228 -10.82 -12.45 14.34
CA SER A 228 -11.15 -12.03 15.71
C SER A 228 -12.63 -12.19 16.02
N GLU A 229 -13.53 -11.92 15.06
CA GLU A 229 -14.96 -12.17 15.21
C GLU A 229 -15.22 -13.67 15.41
N ALA A 230 -14.60 -14.54 14.60
CA ALA A 230 -14.69 -15.99 14.79
C ALA A 230 -14.22 -16.45 16.17
N PHE A 231 -13.09 -15.92 16.67
CA PHE A 231 -12.57 -16.25 18.00
C PHE A 231 -13.49 -15.78 19.14
N ALA A 232 -14.24 -14.70 18.97
CA ALA A 232 -15.16 -14.19 19.99
C ALA A 232 -16.24 -15.21 20.40
N HIS A 233 -16.57 -16.14 19.51
CA HIS A 233 -17.57 -17.18 19.73
C HIS A 233 -17.05 -18.42 20.48
N SER A 234 -15.81 -18.37 21.03
CA SER A 234 -15.13 -19.50 21.70
C SER A 234 -15.12 -20.80 20.88
N PRO A 235 -14.69 -20.76 19.61
CA PRO A 235 -14.59 -21.97 18.80
C PRO A 235 -13.52 -22.91 19.35
N THR A 236 -13.71 -24.22 19.15
CA THR A 236 -12.63 -25.21 19.31
C THR A 236 -11.88 -25.46 17.99
N CYS A 237 -12.46 -25.04 16.87
CA CYS A 237 -11.89 -25.16 15.54
C CYS A 237 -12.23 -23.91 14.71
N VAL A 238 -11.21 -23.34 14.06
CA VAL A 238 -11.32 -22.26 13.08
C VAL A 238 -10.55 -22.70 11.84
N CYS A 239 -11.19 -22.64 10.68
CA CYS A 239 -10.63 -23.03 9.39
C CYS A 239 -10.59 -21.81 8.47
N ILE A 240 -9.49 -21.66 7.75
CA ILE A 240 -9.33 -20.65 6.69
C ILE A 240 -9.15 -21.41 5.37
N ALA A 241 -10.10 -21.27 4.46
CA ALA A 241 -10.04 -21.93 3.16
C ALA A 241 -9.09 -21.21 2.20
N THR A 242 -8.77 -21.86 1.07
CA THR A 242 -7.88 -21.31 0.04
C THR A 242 -8.41 -20.06 -0.65
N ASP A 243 -9.73 -19.87 -0.64
CA ASP A 243 -10.40 -18.66 -1.12
C ASP A 243 -10.49 -17.56 -0.04
N SER A 244 -9.76 -17.74 1.07
CA SER A 244 -9.74 -16.88 2.23
C SER A 244 -11.03 -16.88 3.05
N SER A 245 -12.03 -17.73 2.82
CA SER A 245 -13.20 -17.80 3.71
C SER A 245 -12.84 -18.37 5.11
N ILE A 246 -13.36 -17.76 6.19
CA ILE A 246 -13.21 -18.28 7.57
C ILE A 246 -14.46 -19.02 7.98
N THR A 247 -14.33 -20.27 8.43
CA THR A 247 -15.41 -21.00 9.12
C THR A 247 -14.99 -21.39 10.53
N HIS A 248 -15.94 -21.49 11.46
CA HIS A 248 -15.67 -21.92 12.83
C HIS A 248 -16.87 -22.61 13.46
N ASN A 249 -16.64 -23.35 14.55
CA ASN A 249 -17.68 -24.10 15.27
C ASN A 249 -18.09 -23.46 16.62
N GLY A 250 -17.76 -22.19 16.80
CA GLY A 250 -18.11 -21.43 18.01
C GLY A 250 -19.61 -21.10 18.03
N THR A 251 -20.23 -21.19 19.20
CA THR A 251 -21.69 -21.01 19.37
C THR A 251 -22.06 -19.98 20.42
N LYS A 252 -21.09 -19.45 21.16
CA LYS A 252 -21.36 -18.45 22.19
C LYS A 252 -21.56 -17.08 21.54
N PRO A 253 -22.48 -16.25 22.05
CA PRO A 253 -22.39 -14.80 21.83
C PRO A 253 -21.00 -14.30 22.24
N GLY A 254 -20.52 -13.27 21.56
CA GLY A 254 -19.18 -12.74 21.75
C GLY A 254 -19.14 -11.23 21.78
N TYR A 255 -17.96 -10.70 22.01
CA TYR A 255 -17.65 -9.28 21.96
C TYR A 255 -16.41 -9.08 21.11
N LEU A 256 -16.50 -8.13 20.18
CA LEU A 256 -15.38 -7.71 19.35
C LEU A 256 -14.73 -6.48 19.96
N TYR A 257 -13.41 -6.53 20.09
CA TYR A 257 -12.59 -5.47 20.63
C TYR A 257 -11.54 -5.02 19.64
N ARG A 258 -11.26 -3.72 19.66
CA ARG A 258 -10.05 -3.12 19.12
C ARG A 258 -9.05 -2.92 20.25
N VAL A 259 -7.78 -3.20 20.03
CA VAL A 259 -6.73 -2.81 20.97
C VAL A 259 -6.60 -1.29 20.96
N ALA A 260 -6.78 -0.66 22.11
CA ALA A 260 -6.86 0.79 22.27
C ALA A 260 -5.49 1.48 22.37
N GLU A 261 -4.40 0.74 22.13
CA GLU A 261 -3.02 1.19 22.35
C GLU A 261 -2.12 0.68 21.22
N PRO A 262 -1.00 1.37 20.93
CA PRO A 262 0.02 0.85 20.04
C PRO A 262 0.55 -0.49 20.54
N VAL A 263 0.83 -1.39 19.60
CA VAL A 263 1.44 -2.70 19.85
C VAL A 263 2.65 -2.80 18.93
N GLY A 264 3.84 -2.78 19.54
CA GLY A 264 5.11 -2.94 18.84
C GLY A 264 5.53 -4.41 18.67
N PRO A 265 6.61 -4.69 17.92
CA PRO A 265 7.17 -6.04 17.76
C PRO A 265 7.54 -6.74 19.07
N GLU A 266 7.88 -5.99 20.11
CA GLU A 266 8.18 -6.48 21.46
C GLU A 266 6.93 -6.84 22.27
N ASP A 267 5.76 -6.29 21.89
CA ASP A 267 4.50 -6.42 22.63
C ASP A 267 3.67 -7.63 22.22
N ALA A 268 3.89 -8.17 21.02
CA ALA A 268 3.18 -9.32 20.50
C ALA A 268 4.08 -10.12 19.56
N VAL A 269 3.99 -11.46 19.63
CA VAL A 269 4.77 -12.35 18.77
C VAL A 269 3.88 -13.37 18.08
N PRO A 270 4.28 -13.90 16.91
CA PRO A 270 3.52 -14.93 16.24
C PRO A 270 3.15 -16.08 17.17
N HIS A 271 1.90 -16.52 17.10
CA HIS A 271 1.39 -17.54 18.01
C HIS A 271 2.12 -18.87 17.79
N PRO A 272 2.85 -19.40 18.80
CA PRO A 272 3.84 -20.47 18.61
C PRO A 272 3.22 -21.83 18.28
N ARG A 273 1.90 -21.97 18.42
CA ARG A 273 1.16 -23.22 18.18
C ARG A 273 0.02 -23.05 17.18
N SER A 274 -0.04 -21.94 16.46
CA SER A 274 -1.11 -21.75 15.46
C SER A 274 -0.81 -22.58 14.22
N SER A 275 -1.83 -23.24 13.68
CA SER A 275 -1.74 -23.91 12.37
C SER A 275 -2.04 -22.95 11.21
N MET A 276 -2.36 -21.69 11.51
CA MET A 276 -2.56 -20.62 10.53
C MET A 276 -1.20 -20.05 10.07
N PRO A 277 -1.16 -19.29 8.96
CA PRO A 277 0.05 -18.57 8.57
C PRO A 277 0.58 -17.68 9.71
N VAL A 278 1.90 -17.56 9.80
CA VAL A 278 2.62 -16.90 10.92
C VAL A 278 2.16 -15.44 11.17
N SER A 279 1.60 -14.78 10.16
CA SER A 279 1.10 -13.40 10.22
C SER A 279 -0.36 -13.25 10.66
N TYR A 280 -1.07 -14.33 10.97
CA TYR A 280 -2.52 -14.28 11.24
C TYR A 280 -2.86 -14.17 12.72
N GLU A 281 -2.08 -14.81 13.60
CA GLU A 281 -2.38 -14.87 15.02
C GLU A 281 -1.13 -14.57 15.84
N PHE A 282 -1.25 -13.67 16.80
CA PHE A 282 -0.16 -13.24 17.66
C PHE A 282 -0.55 -13.38 19.12
N VAL A 283 0.43 -13.65 19.98
CA VAL A 283 0.27 -13.71 21.44
C VAL A 283 0.89 -12.46 22.06
N THR A 284 0.11 -11.79 22.89
CA THR A 284 0.56 -10.61 23.63
C THR A 284 1.63 -10.96 24.68
N ARG A 285 2.63 -10.10 24.84
CA ARG A 285 3.68 -10.20 25.86
C ARG A 285 3.45 -9.27 27.06
N ARG A 286 2.50 -8.34 26.94
CA ARG A 286 2.03 -7.48 28.03
C ARG A 286 0.52 -7.36 28.03
N ALA A 287 -0.02 -6.75 29.09
CA ALA A 287 -1.42 -6.37 29.13
C ALA A 287 -1.69 -5.20 28.17
N LEU A 288 -2.86 -5.21 27.53
CA LEU A 288 -3.30 -4.21 26.55
C LEU A 288 -4.71 -3.72 26.88
N ARG A 289 -4.95 -2.41 26.81
CA ARG A 289 -6.32 -1.87 26.93
C ARG A 289 -7.12 -2.18 25.67
N LEU A 290 -8.39 -2.49 25.87
CA LEU A 290 -9.34 -2.79 24.80
C LEU A 290 -10.42 -1.71 24.72
N GLU A 291 -10.89 -1.47 23.51
CA GLU A 291 -12.08 -0.68 23.22
C GLU A 291 -13.13 -1.61 22.63
N LEU A 292 -14.30 -1.68 23.28
CA LEU A 292 -15.41 -2.49 22.80
C LEU A 292 -15.97 -1.88 21.51
N VAL A 293 -15.97 -2.66 20.44
CA VAL A 293 -16.53 -2.25 19.15
C VAL A 293 -18.01 -2.62 19.06
N CYS A 294 -18.33 -3.88 19.30
CA CYS A 294 -19.71 -4.35 19.31
C CYS A 294 -19.86 -5.68 20.06
N ALA A 295 -21.11 -6.00 20.43
CA ALA A 295 -21.50 -7.37 20.77
C ALA A 295 -21.83 -8.14 19.47
N LEU A 296 -21.56 -9.43 19.48
CA LEU A 296 -21.82 -10.37 18.40
C LEU A 296 -22.81 -11.42 18.91
N ASP A 297 -23.88 -11.65 18.16
CA ASP A 297 -24.85 -12.70 18.48
C ASP A 297 -24.23 -14.10 18.30
N ALA A 298 -24.88 -15.14 18.82
CA ALA A 298 -24.43 -16.51 18.58
C ALA A 298 -24.37 -16.78 17.06
N SER A 299 -23.17 -17.06 16.56
CA SER A 299 -22.92 -17.12 15.12
C SER A 299 -23.43 -18.42 14.49
N ALA A 300 -24.10 -18.31 13.34
CA ALA A 300 -24.03 -19.32 12.27
C ALA A 300 -22.64 -19.23 11.59
N PRO A 301 -22.15 -20.27 10.89
CA PRO A 301 -20.85 -20.21 10.21
C PRO A 301 -20.73 -18.95 9.37
N VAL A 302 -19.73 -18.12 9.69
CA VAL A 302 -19.43 -16.90 8.96
C VAL A 302 -18.95 -17.31 7.56
N GLU A 303 -19.55 -16.80 6.49
CA GLU A 303 -18.96 -16.85 5.15
C GLU A 303 -18.54 -15.43 4.80
N GLN A 304 -17.37 -15.02 5.29
CA GLN A 304 -16.75 -13.76 4.89
C GLN A 304 -15.33 -14.03 4.41
N PRO A 305 -14.93 -13.48 3.25
CA PRO A 305 -13.56 -13.56 2.79
C PRO A 305 -12.65 -12.79 3.76
N VAL A 306 -11.56 -13.43 4.19
CA VAL A 306 -10.45 -12.77 4.87
C VAL A 306 -9.87 -11.77 3.91
N GLN A 307 -10.08 -10.49 4.21
CA GLN A 307 -9.19 -9.47 3.70
C GLN A 307 -7.89 -9.58 4.50
N ASN A 308 -6.89 -10.26 3.91
CA ASN A 308 -5.58 -10.38 4.51
C ASN A 308 -4.89 -9.00 4.47
N PRO A 309 -4.44 -8.46 5.62
CA PRO A 309 -3.64 -7.24 5.65
C PRO A 309 -2.22 -7.41 5.12
N GLY A 310 -1.67 -8.62 5.10
CA GLY A 310 -0.42 -8.91 4.40
C GLY A 310 -0.70 -9.18 2.92
N LEU A 311 0.11 -8.64 2.01
CA LEU A 311 0.04 -9.11 0.62
C LEU A 311 0.31 -10.61 0.61
N THR A 312 -0.69 -11.41 0.24
CA THR A 312 -0.44 -12.79 -0.18
C THR A 312 0.27 -12.70 -1.52
N LEU A 313 1.59 -12.59 -1.52
CA LEU A 313 2.39 -12.84 -2.71
C LEU A 313 2.22 -14.34 -3.00
N ASN A 314 1.59 -14.66 -4.12
CA ASN A 314 1.62 -16.02 -4.64
C ASN A 314 3.04 -16.24 -5.19
N ILE A 315 3.97 -16.67 -4.34
CA ILE A 315 5.34 -17.05 -4.71
C ILE A 315 5.33 -18.48 -5.24
#